data_AF-A0A8J4Q6R8-F1
#
_entry.id   AF-A0A8J4Q6R8-F1
#
_cell.length_a   1.000
_cell.length_b   1.000
_cell.length_c   1.000
_cell.angle_alpha   90.00
_cell.angle_beta   90.00
_cell.angle_gamma   90.00
#
_symmetry.space_group_name_H-M   'P 1'
#
loop_
_entity.id
_entity.type
_entity.pdbx_description
1 polymer ?
#
loop_
_entity_poly.entity_id
_entity_poly.type
_entity_poly.pdbx_seq_one_letter_code
_entity_poly.pdbx_strand_id
1 'polypeptide(L)' 'KKKKLRNGLIDAIGNTPLIPINSLSKATGCEILEKCEILNPGGRVKDGVAVKIIEKDREPCYSCSCLRMQMPCGYP' A
#
# COMPACT_ATOMS: atom_id res chain seq x y z
N LYS A 1 -16.56 7.16 19.11
CA LYS A 1 -15.67 7.49 17.97
C LYS A 1 -16.41 7.19 16.66
N LYS A 2 -16.74 8.19 15.84
CA LYS A 2 -17.37 7.98 14.51
C LYS A 2 -16.38 7.22 13.61
N LYS A 3 -16.73 6.01 13.16
CA LYS A 3 -15.95 5.30 12.12
C LYS A 3 -16.27 5.97 10.79
N LYS A 4 -15.26 6.53 10.11
CA LYS A 4 -15.39 6.93 8.70
C LYS A 4 -15.68 5.65 7.90
N LEU A 5 -16.82 5.60 7.20
CA LEU A 5 -17.02 4.56 6.18
C LEU A 5 -16.00 4.79 5.08
N ARG A 6 -15.32 3.71 4.68
CA ARG A 6 -14.42 3.70 3.52
C ARG A 6 -15.24 3.41 2.27
N ASN A 7 -14.87 3.99 1.12
CA ASN A 7 -15.66 3.89 -0.11
C ASN A 7 -15.39 2.61 -0.91
N GLY A 8 -14.51 1.73 -0.42
CA GLY A 8 -14.26 0.43 -1.02
C GLY A 8 -13.20 -0.38 -0.28
N LEU A 9 -12.94 -1.58 -0.81
CA LEU A 9 -11.90 -2.49 -0.30
C LEU A 9 -10.50 -1.90 -0.46
N ILE A 10 -10.28 -1.17 -1.56
CA ILE A 10 -8.99 -0.57 -1.92
C ILE A 10 -8.57 0.48 -0.87
N ASP A 11 -9.50 1.31 -0.43
CA ASP A 11 -9.28 2.31 0.64
C ASP A 11 -8.88 1.70 1.99
N ALA A 12 -9.10 0.39 2.17
CA ALA A 12 -8.76 -0.31 3.39
C ALA A 12 -7.32 -0.84 3.42
N ILE A 13 -6.65 -0.89 2.26
CA ILE A 13 -5.29 -1.39 2.09
C ILE A 13 -4.27 -0.34 2.56
N GLY A 14 -3.23 -0.76 3.28
CA GLY A 14 -2.10 0.11 3.68
C GLY A 14 -2.26 0.87 4.99
N ASN A 15 -3.41 0.73 5.68
CA ASN A 15 -3.67 1.36 6.97
C ASN A 15 -3.36 0.42 8.15
N THR A 16 -2.26 -0.32 8.04
CA THR A 16 -1.84 -1.34 9.01
C THR A 16 -1.07 -0.69 10.16
N PRO A 17 -1.45 -0.95 11.43
CA PRO A 17 -0.78 -0.36 12.57
C PRO A 17 0.67 -0.86 12.71
N LEU A 18 1.52 -0.01 13.28
CA LEU A 18 2.81 -0.38 13.84
C LEU A 18 2.59 -0.73 15.31
N ILE A 19 2.99 -1.94 15.73
CA ILE A 19 2.79 -2.44 17.09
C ILE A 19 4.15 -2.64 17.76
N PRO A 20 4.40 -2.07 18.95
CA PRO A 20 5.66 -2.29 19.64
C PRO A 20 5.76 -3.72 20.18
N ILE A 21 6.88 -4.39 19.92
CA ILE A 21 7.17 -5.71 20.50
C ILE A 21 8.00 -5.53 21.77
N ASN A 22 7.34 -5.43 22.91
CA ASN A 22 7.98 -5.17 24.20
C ASN A 22 9.04 -6.22 24.60
N SER A 23 8.88 -7.49 24.21
CA SER A 23 9.82 -8.56 24.51
C SER A 23 11.14 -8.40 23.75
N LEU A 24 11.06 -8.20 22.44
CA LEU A 24 12.22 -7.95 21.59
C LEU A 24 12.90 -6.63 21.93
N SER A 25 12.13 -5.56 22.17
CA SER A 25 12.68 -4.26 22.54
C SER A 25 13.48 -4.31 23.85
N LYS A 26 13.03 -5.10 24.83
CA LYS A 26 13.78 -5.32 26.09
C LYS A 26 15.04 -6.16 25.92
N ALA A 27 15.03 -7.10 24.99
CA ALA A 27 16.17 -7.98 24.72
C ALA A 27 17.30 -7.27 23.98
N THR A 28 16.98 -6.35 23.06
CA THR A 28 17.97 -5.63 22.24
C THR A 28 18.31 -4.24 22.77
N GLY A 29 17.51 -3.69 23.68
CA GLY A 29 17.66 -2.31 24.17
C GLY A 29 17.27 -1.25 23.13
N CYS A 30 16.65 -1.66 22.01
CA CYS A 30 16.19 -0.77 20.95
C CYS A 30 14.66 -0.83 20.83
N GLU A 31 14.02 0.24 20.35
CA GLU A 31 12.59 0.22 20.08
C GLU A 31 12.30 -0.59 18.80
N ILE A 32 11.76 -1.80 18.97
CA ILE A 32 11.36 -2.67 17.86
C ILE A 32 9.85 -2.55 17.66
N LEU A 33 9.49 -2.12 16.45
CA LEU A 33 8.11 -1.98 15.99
C LEU A 33 7.83 -3.03 14.90
N GLU A 34 6.70 -3.70 15.02
CA GLU A 34 6.19 -4.64 14.03
C GLU A 34 5.18 -3.95 13.12
N LYS A 35 5.33 -4.15 11.81
CA LYS A 35 4.32 -3.72 10.83
C LYS A 35 3.37 -4.87 10.53
N CYS A 36 2.15 -4.79 11.05
CA CYS A 36 1.17 -5.87 10.94
C CYS A 36 0.44 -5.88 9.59
N GLU A 37 1.17 -6.14 8.50
CA GLU A 37 0.65 -6.20 7.12
C GLU A 37 -0.42 -7.28 6.89
N ILE A 38 -0.52 -8.25 7.80
CA ILE A 38 -1.59 -9.27 7.83
C ILE A 38 -2.97 -8.63 8.04
N LEU A 39 -3.02 -7.40 8.56
CA LEU A 39 -4.27 -6.66 8.76
C LEU A 39 -4.78 -5.95 7.49
N ASN A 40 -4.08 -6.07 6.36
CA ASN A 40 -4.66 -5.70 5.07
C ASN A 40 -5.84 -6.63 4.75
N PRO A 41 -6.85 -6.17 3.99
CA PRO A 41 -8.04 -6.95 3.69
C PRO A 41 -7.79 -8.28 2.95
N GLY A 42 -6.71 -8.40 2.17
CA GLY A 42 -6.29 -9.67 1.56
C GLY A 42 -5.32 -10.48 2.43
N GLY A 43 -5.04 -10.02 3.65
CA GLY A 43 -4.27 -10.73 4.66
C GLY A 43 -2.77 -10.78 4.43
N ARG A 44 -2.25 -10.10 3.40
CA ARG A 44 -0.84 -10.19 2.99
C ARG A 44 -0.28 -8.82 2.62
N VAL A 45 1.05 -8.72 2.64
CA VAL A 45 1.79 -7.52 2.21
C VAL A 45 1.58 -7.16 0.73
N LYS A 46 1.23 -8.15 -0.12
CA LYS A 46 1.13 -7.98 -1.56
C LYS A 46 -0.07 -7.12 -2.00
N ASP A 47 -1.08 -6.96 -1.14
CA ASP A 47 -2.27 -6.16 -1.45
C ASP A 47 -1.91 -4.70 -1.75
N GLY A 48 -0.96 -4.13 -1.00
CA GLY A 48 -0.48 -2.77 -1.23
C GLY A 48 0.28 -2.60 -2.56
N VAL A 49 0.97 -3.66 -3.02
CA VAL A 49 1.70 -3.64 -4.30
C VAL A 49 0.73 -3.75 -5.47
N ALA A 50 -0.28 -4.62 -5.36
CA ALA A 50 -1.28 -4.81 -6.40
C ALA A 50 -2.04 -3.51 -6.73
N VAL A 51 -2.43 -2.75 -5.70
CA VAL A 51 -3.09 -1.45 -5.88
C VAL A 51 -2.20 -0.48 -6.66
N LYS A 52 -0.92 -0.37 -6.29
CA LYS A 52 0.03 0.53 -6.96
C LYS A 52 0.29 0.18 -8.42
N ILE A 53 0.27 -1.11 -8.76
CA ILE A 53 0.41 -1.55 -10.17
C ILE A 53 -0.80 -1.05 -10.98
N ILE A 54 -2.01 -1.27 -10.47
CA ILE A 54 -3.24 -0.86 -11.15
C ILE A 54 -3.36 0.67 -11.22
N GLU A 55 -2.96 1.39 -10.17
CA GLU A 55 -2.92 2.86 -10.17
C GLU A 55 -1.93 3.39 -11.20
N LYS A 56 -0.73 2.80 -11.27
CA LYS A 56 0.28 3.16 -12.27
C LYS A 56 -0.19 2.90 -13.69
N ASP A 57 -0.92 1.81 -13.94
CA ASP A 57 -1.51 1.52 -15.24
C ASP A 57 -2.63 2.50 -15.62
N ARG A 58 -3.33 3.07 -14.62
CA ARG A 58 -4.38 4.08 -14.83
C ARG A 58 -3.84 5.49 -15.00
N GLU A 59 -2.65 5.80 -14.50
CA GLU A 59 -2.06 7.12 -14.70
C GLU A 59 -1.61 7.30 -16.15
N PRO A 60 -2.20 8.25 -16.90
CA PRO A 60 -1.73 8.52 -18.24
C PRO A 60 -0.33 9.12 -18.18
N CYS A 61 0.57 8.59 -19.00
CA CYS A 61 1.94 9.08 -19.16
C CYS A 61 1.93 10.52 -19.70
N TYR A 62 2.07 11.53 -18.83
CA TYR A 62 2.14 12.95 -19.21
C TYR A 62 3.54 13.40 -19.69
N SER A 63 4.56 12.53 -19.59
CA SER A 63 5.95 12.87 -19.90
C SER A 63 6.36 12.58 -21.34
N CYS A 64 5.54 11.88 -22.12
CA CYS A 64 5.86 11.53 -23.50
C CYS A 64 5.08 12.42 -24.46
N SER A 65 5.73 12.92 -25.51
CA SER A 65 5.13 13.72 -26.60
C SER A 65 4.07 12.96 -27.43
N CYS A 66 3.63 11.79 -26.98
CA CYS A 66 2.75 10.83 -27.67
C CYS A 66 1.26 11.01 -27.33
N LEU A 67 0.78 12.24 -27.16
CA LEU A 67 -0.61 12.60 -26.84
C LEU A 67 -1.67 12.15 -27.89
N ARG A 68 -1.31 11.30 -28.86
CA ARG A 68 -2.21 10.80 -29.91
C ARG A 68 -2.49 9.31 -29.89
N MET A 69 -1.84 8.52 -29.03
CA MET A 69 -2.17 7.11 -28.86
C MET A 69 -2.26 6.82 -27.36
N GLN A 70 -3.48 6.53 -26.88
CA GLN A 70 -3.80 6.10 -25.51
C GLN A 70 -3.19 4.72 -25.21
N MET A 71 -1.87 4.62 -25.27
CA MET A 71 -1.09 3.45 -24.89
C MET A 71 -0.19 3.85 -23.72
N PRO A 72 -0.18 3.10 -22.60
CA PRO A 72 0.71 3.40 -21.49
C PRO A 72 2.17 3.22 -21.93
N CYS A 73 2.92 4.32 -21.92
CA CYS A 73 4.36 4.31 -22.21
C CYS A 73 5.06 3.50 -21.09
N GLY A 74 5.61 2.32 -21.41
CA GLY A 74 6.42 1.54 -20.45
C GLY A 74 5.89 0.17 -20.03
N TYR A 75 5.10 -0.51 -20.86
CA TYR A 75 5.16 -1.98 -20.90
C TYR A 75 6.44 -2.41 -21.63
N PRO A 76 7.15 -3.48 -21.21
CA PRO A 76 8.13 -4.12 -22.08
C PRO A 76 7.47 -4.66 -23.36
#